data_AF-A0A353PJH8-F1
#
_entry.id   AF-A0A353PJH8-F1
#
_cell.length_a   1.000
_cell.length_b   1.000
_cell.length_c   1.000
_cell.angle_alpha   90.00
_cell.angle_beta   90.00
_cell.angle_gamma   90.00
#
_symmetry.space_group_name_H-M   'P 1'
#
loop_
_entity.id
_entity.type
_entity.pdbx_description
1 polymer ?
#
loop_
_entity_poly.entity_id
_entity_poly.type
_entity_poly.pdbx_seq_one_letter_code
_entity_poly.pdbx_strand_id
1 'polypeptide(L)'
;MNTLKLLVLFSITLLMGLFLFSCTETEEYTLTFDSNGGSQVSSITVISDSINLPNEPTKNGFTFEGWFWDNETFQEQLTAGKLPETHRSSEMTVYAKWAININVLEYTITFDSMGGTAVDPIQAEYQESIQQPANPTKDGFFVFEGWYLDDDYTLPYTFTTMPENDFTLYAKWANTLELTTDPISITLWHAEKTSSRTLLQGYADSFKELYPNITVNIPTGYSNVDGINTAFNSTVFGGGALPNIIQATSYHTAEYTHGDFLLQLNPFIENSLWGLNDLDALDDILLSFREESSQYDLNHSYYALPFSKRTEVMIYNKTAFDALDLAVPETWQDIIAASAQLKNYGAQFNNINQVIPVVYDSPNNAFITFIKQFQGAYTSLNYDDMTGSCLWVDDTNTLSAMNFLKTNKNHLTLPSFWDESYGTNPFMQQKTFIMISSTADIRYNIPPLDSITGMPIFEIGVAPIPHHGEISNSNAVLQMGTDLALIDTGTIQQQLASWLFIKYLTSTEITTDWAVNTGNLPVRTSAYASAIYQEFLNNPTVAQQNNSLVANAAYLQLEDLFFAAAFMRSDDAWIFVGEALERIMLGDGNIEESLDDAVLN
;
A
#
# COMPACT_ATOMS: atom_id res chain seq x y z
N MET A 1 76.19 80.77 -94.20
CA MET A 1 76.44 80.46 -95.62
C MET A 1 75.37 79.47 -96.07
N ASN A 2 74.74 79.70 -97.24
CA ASN A 2 73.81 78.82 -97.99
C ASN A 2 72.98 77.70 -97.30
N THR A 3 71.64 77.87 -97.33
CA THR A 3 70.63 76.84 -97.73
C THR A 3 70.36 75.61 -96.81
N LEU A 4 69.27 74.80 -96.89
CA LEU A 4 68.18 74.67 -97.89
C LEU A 4 66.89 73.95 -97.33
N LYS A 5 65.66 74.50 -97.56
CA LYS A 5 64.31 73.86 -97.79
C LYS A 5 63.77 72.74 -96.81
N LEU A 6 62.49 72.29 -96.76
CA LEU A 6 61.24 72.49 -97.55
C LEU A 6 59.95 72.13 -96.72
N LEU A 7 58.81 72.86 -96.91
CA LEU A 7 57.33 72.55 -96.83
C LEU A 7 56.73 71.44 -95.88
N VAL A 8 55.41 71.26 -95.61
CA VAL A 8 54.09 71.66 -96.21
C VAL A 8 53.06 72.06 -95.10
N LEU A 9 52.04 72.85 -95.51
CA LEU A 9 50.70 73.17 -94.97
C LEU A 9 49.91 71.98 -94.32
N PHE A 10 48.78 72.05 -93.59
CA PHE A 10 47.66 73.01 -93.27
C PHE A 10 46.80 72.36 -92.11
N SER A 11 45.69 72.86 -91.51
CA SER A 11 45.09 74.19 -91.19
C SER A 11 43.69 74.02 -90.52
N ILE A 12 43.22 74.98 -89.67
CA ILE A 12 41.77 75.29 -89.35
C ILE A 12 40.97 74.19 -88.56
N THR A 13 40.16 74.45 -87.50
CA THR A 13 39.84 75.63 -86.65
C THR A 13 39.34 75.23 -85.24
N LEU A 14 39.76 76.01 -84.24
CA LEU A 14 38.96 76.65 -83.18
C LEU A 14 37.49 76.20 -82.89
N LEU A 15 37.21 75.78 -81.65
CA LEU A 15 36.14 76.38 -80.81
C LEU A 15 36.47 76.23 -79.31
N MET A 16 35.83 77.04 -78.46
CA MET A 16 36.09 77.22 -77.03
C MET A 16 34.77 77.21 -76.25
N GLY A 17 34.70 76.50 -75.11
CA GLY A 17 33.49 76.44 -74.27
C GLY A 17 33.77 75.93 -72.85
N LEU A 18 33.18 76.57 -71.86
CA LEU A 18 33.27 76.20 -70.44
C LEU A 18 32.06 75.32 -70.04
N PHE A 19 32.33 74.25 -69.29
CA PHE A 19 31.42 73.69 -68.27
C PHE A 19 32.31 73.31 -67.07
N LEU A 20 32.10 73.86 -65.87
CA LEU A 20 31.04 73.58 -64.91
C LEU A 20 31.06 72.12 -64.42
N PHE A 21 31.45 71.95 -63.15
CA PHE A 21 31.20 70.72 -62.40
C PHE A 21 29.71 70.62 -62.07
N SER A 22 29.10 69.47 -62.35
CA SER A 22 27.95 68.97 -61.61
C SER A 22 28.39 67.74 -60.82
N CYS A 23 28.46 67.85 -59.50
CA CYS A 23 28.55 66.67 -58.66
C CYS A 23 27.14 66.08 -58.60
N THR A 24 26.96 64.86 -59.11
CA THR A 24 25.74 64.10 -58.89
C THR A 24 25.85 63.45 -57.51
N GLU A 25 25.10 63.95 -56.53
CA GLU A 25 24.83 63.18 -55.32
C GLU A 25 24.10 61.90 -55.72
N THR A 26 24.62 60.76 -55.28
CA THR A 26 23.97 59.46 -55.46
C THR A 26 22.96 59.30 -54.33
N GLU A 27 21.67 59.16 -54.64
CA GLU A 27 20.68 58.83 -53.61
C GLU A 27 20.90 57.38 -53.15
N GLU A 28 21.28 57.22 -51.89
CA GLU A 28 21.41 55.92 -51.22
C GLU A 28 20.23 55.74 -50.25
N TYR A 29 19.44 54.69 -50.46
CA TYR A 29 18.33 54.34 -49.56
C TYR A 29 18.68 53.10 -48.74
N THR A 30 18.37 53.09 -47.44
CA THR A 30 18.54 51.91 -46.58
C THR A 30 17.22 51.16 -46.44
N LEU A 31 17.21 49.87 -46.82
CA LEU A 31 16.08 48.97 -46.66
C LEU A 31 16.34 47.99 -45.51
N THR A 32 15.52 48.07 -44.48
CA THR A 32 15.55 47.21 -43.28
C THR A 32 14.52 46.10 -43.39
N PHE A 33 14.86 44.92 -42.86
CA PHE A 33 14.03 43.72 -42.91
C PHE A 33 13.60 43.32 -41.49
N ASP A 34 12.34 43.52 -41.15
CA ASP A 34 11.76 43.02 -39.90
C ASP A 34 11.20 41.61 -40.13
N SER A 35 11.90 40.62 -39.60
CA SER A 35 11.58 39.20 -39.77
C SER A 35 10.29 38.76 -39.06
N ASN A 36 9.60 39.64 -38.31
CA ASN A 36 8.40 39.30 -37.52
C ASN A 36 8.62 38.04 -36.66
N GLY A 37 9.78 37.97 -36.00
CA GLY A 37 10.21 36.84 -35.16
C GLY A 37 10.81 35.65 -35.90
N GLY A 38 11.10 35.75 -37.20
CA GLY A 38 11.99 34.82 -37.91
C GLY A 38 13.47 35.14 -37.70
N SER A 39 14.35 34.38 -38.35
CA SER A 39 15.81 34.58 -38.32
C SER A 39 16.23 36.00 -38.74
N GLN A 40 17.36 36.48 -38.17
CA GLN A 40 17.84 37.84 -38.42
C GLN A 40 18.24 38.04 -39.89
N VAL A 41 17.78 39.15 -40.48
CA VAL A 41 18.11 39.55 -41.85
C VAL A 41 18.78 40.92 -41.81
N SER A 42 19.93 41.05 -42.47
CA SER A 42 20.67 42.32 -42.56
C SER A 42 19.98 43.31 -43.49
N SER A 43 19.99 44.59 -43.13
CA SER A 43 19.58 45.67 -44.04
C SER A 43 20.50 45.78 -45.26
N ILE A 44 19.97 46.34 -46.35
CA ILE A 44 20.70 46.55 -47.60
C ILE A 44 20.66 48.02 -48.02
N THR A 45 21.74 48.50 -48.65
CA THR A 45 21.81 49.84 -49.26
C THR A 45 21.48 49.76 -50.75
N VAL A 46 20.51 50.55 -51.20
CA VAL A 46 20.05 50.63 -52.59
C VAL A 46 20.56 51.94 -53.19
N ILE A 47 21.46 51.84 -54.18
CA ILE A 47 22.28 52.95 -54.70
C ILE A 47 21.93 53.27 -56.19
N SER A 48 21.06 52.46 -56.80
CA SER A 48 20.82 52.47 -58.26
C SER A 48 19.40 52.02 -58.65
N ASP A 49 18.42 52.28 -57.77
CA ASP A 49 17.04 51.75 -57.82
C ASP A 49 16.91 50.21 -57.81
N SER A 50 18.00 49.44 -57.91
CA SER A 50 17.96 47.98 -58.04
C SER A 50 18.00 47.26 -56.69
N ILE A 51 16.97 46.49 -56.39
CA ILE A 51 16.83 45.63 -55.21
C ILE A 51 17.15 44.19 -55.58
N ASN A 52 18.18 43.63 -54.94
CA ASN A 52 18.35 42.19 -54.79
C ASN A 52 17.88 41.82 -53.38
N LEU A 53 16.95 40.87 -53.27
CA LEU A 53 16.47 40.42 -51.97
C LEU A 53 17.54 39.58 -51.25
N PRO A 54 17.62 39.64 -49.91
CA PRO A 54 18.42 38.70 -49.13
C PRO A 54 17.85 37.28 -49.22
N ASN A 55 18.60 36.30 -48.71
CA ASN A 55 18.08 34.96 -48.48
C ASN A 55 16.82 35.02 -47.60
N GLU A 56 15.88 34.11 -47.86
CA GLU A 56 14.64 34.01 -47.11
C GLU A 56 14.92 33.71 -45.62
N PRO A 57 14.23 34.38 -44.67
CA PRO A 57 14.34 34.07 -43.25
C PRO A 57 13.66 32.73 -42.96
N THR A 58 14.00 32.14 -41.82
CA THR A 58 13.36 30.92 -41.30
C THR A 58 12.64 31.20 -39.99
N LYS A 59 11.53 30.49 -39.73
CA LYS A 59 10.76 30.59 -38.48
C LYS A 59 10.08 29.25 -38.21
N ASN A 60 10.42 28.59 -37.10
CA ASN A 60 9.86 27.28 -36.76
C ASN A 60 8.33 27.34 -36.70
N GLY A 61 7.65 26.38 -37.34
CA GLY A 61 6.19 26.37 -37.47
C GLY A 61 5.60 27.15 -38.66
N PHE A 62 6.42 27.86 -39.45
CA PHE A 62 5.92 28.76 -40.50
C PHE A 62 6.67 28.70 -41.84
N THR A 63 5.91 28.83 -42.93
CA THR A 63 6.41 29.08 -44.29
C THR A 63 6.54 30.59 -44.53
N PHE A 64 7.64 31.02 -45.16
CA PHE A 64 7.85 32.42 -45.54
C PHE A 64 7.07 32.77 -46.81
N GLU A 65 6.17 33.75 -46.71
CA GLU A 65 5.29 34.21 -47.80
C GLU A 65 5.82 35.47 -48.51
N GLY A 66 6.99 35.98 -48.10
CA GLY A 66 7.64 37.15 -48.68
C GLY A 66 7.69 38.39 -47.78
N TRP A 67 8.31 39.44 -48.33
CA TRP A 67 8.46 40.75 -47.71
C TRP A 67 7.35 41.70 -48.16
N PHE A 68 6.77 42.48 -47.25
CA PHE A 68 5.67 43.41 -47.53
C PHE A 68 5.94 44.80 -46.95
N TRP A 69 5.40 45.84 -47.58
CA TRP A 69 5.59 47.24 -47.15
C TRP A 69 4.78 47.63 -45.91
N ASP A 70 3.89 46.75 -45.44
CA ASP A 70 3.01 46.97 -44.30
C ASP A 70 2.94 45.70 -43.42
N ASN A 71 2.70 45.88 -42.11
CA ASN A 71 2.66 44.78 -41.12
C ASN A 71 1.23 44.46 -40.62
N GLU A 72 0.20 45.06 -41.22
CA GLU A 72 -1.20 44.96 -40.74
C GLU A 72 -2.10 44.19 -41.71
N THR A 73 -1.88 44.37 -43.01
CA THR A 73 -2.75 43.92 -44.11
C THR A 73 -2.02 43.08 -45.16
N PHE A 74 -0.69 43.23 -45.26
CA PHE A 74 0.20 42.50 -46.16
C PHE A 74 -0.32 42.46 -47.60
N GLN A 75 -0.64 43.63 -48.16
CA GLN A 75 -1.23 43.78 -49.49
C GLN A 75 -0.18 44.02 -50.58
N GLU A 76 0.84 44.85 -50.30
CA GLU A 76 1.88 45.18 -51.28
C GLU A 76 3.18 44.43 -50.97
N GLN A 77 3.47 43.40 -51.77
CA GLN A 77 4.69 42.60 -51.65
C GLN A 77 5.88 43.34 -52.30
N LEU A 78 7.00 43.42 -51.58
CA LEU A 78 8.29 43.79 -52.14
C LEU A 78 8.79 42.64 -53.03
N THR A 79 9.19 42.98 -54.25
CA THR A 79 9.79 42.05 -55.22
C THR A 79 11.19 42.52 -55.63
N ALA A 80 12.05 41.60 -56.05
CA ALA A 80 13.36 41.92 -56.59
C ALA A 80 13.22 42.63 -57.96
N GLY A 81 14.05 43.64 -58.22
CA GLY A 81 13.91 44.52 -59.39
C GLY A 81 14.01 46.00 -59.02
N LYS A 82 13.13 46.85 -59.57
CA LYS A 82 13.16 48.30 -59.32
C LYS A 82 12.43 48.65 -58.02
N LEU A 83 13.07 49.42 -57.14
CA LEU A 83 12.47 50.08 -55.98
C LEU A 83 11.26 50.93 -56.40
N PRO A 84 10.02 50.61 -55.93
CA PRO A 84 8.82 51.36 -56.25
C PRO A 84 8.94 52.84 -55.85
N GLU A 85 8.50 53.73 -56.74
CA GLU A 85 8.54 55.19 -56.50
C GLU A 85 7.58 55.65 -55.38
N THR A 86 6.57 54.82 -55.05
CA THR A 86 5.59 55.07 -53.99
C THR A 86 6.14 54.94 -52.57
N HIS A 87 7.19 54.15 -52.36
CA HIS A 87 7.72 53.77 -51.03
C HIS A 87 9.07 54.41 -50.70
N ARG A 88 9.57 55.35 -51.52
CA ARG A 88 10.93 55.88 -51.38
C ARG A 88 11.09 56.82 -50.19
N SER A 89 11.94 56.41 -49.26
CA SER A 89 12.51 57.22 -48.19
C SER A 89 13.96 56.82 -47.96
N SER A 90 14.73 57.67 -47.28
CA SER A 90 16.14 57.40 -46.93
C SER A 90 16.31 56.14 -46.07
N GLU A 91 15.31 55.86 -45.24
CA GLU A 91 15.17 54.64 -44.44
C GLU A 91 13.79 54.05 -44.72
N MET A 92 13.73 52.76 -45.04
CA MET A 92 12.53 52.00 -45.33
C MET A 92 12.56 50.68 -44.53
N THR A 93 11.39 50.15 -44.17
CA THR A 93 11.27 48.83 -43.54
C THR A 93 10.25 47.98 -44.29
N VAL A 94 10.57 46.70 -44.46
CA VAL A 94 9.62 45.68 -44.93
C VAL A 94 9.52 44.54 -43.94
N TYR A 95 8.33 43.94 -43.89
CA TYR A 95 7.89 43.00 -42.86
C TYR A 95 7.71 41.60 -43.47
N ALA A 96 8.20 40.57 -42.77
CA ALA A 96 8.05 39.18 -43.20
C ALA A 96 6.62 38.68 -42.98
N LYS A 97 5.97 38.20 -44.03
CA LYS A 97 4.70 37.47 -43.94
C LYS A 97 4.96 35.99 -43.73
N TRP A 98 4.14 35.38 -42.90
CA TRP A 98 4.28 33.98 -42.48
C TRP A 98 2.94 33.26 -42.61
N ALA A 99 2.92 32.10 -43.28
CA ALA A 99 1.83 31.13 -43.24
C ALA A 99 2.16 30.03 -42.23
N ILE A 100 1.19 29.52 -41.49
CA ILE A 100 1.40 28.36 -40.60
C ILE A 100 1.69 27.14 -41.46
N ASN A 101 2.80 26.44 -41.19
CA ASN A 101 3.10 25.16 -41.80
C ASN A 101 2.62 24.04 -40.87
N ILE A 102 1.38 23.60 -41.07
CA ILE A 102 0.75 22.56 -40.23
C ILE A 102 1.54 21.24 -40.22
N ASN A 103 2.29 20.94 -41.27
CA ASN A 103 3.09 19.71 -41.40
C ASN A 103 4.39 19.71 -40.58
N VAL A 104 4.64 20.73 -39.74
CA VAL A 104 5.74 20.77 -38.76
C VAL A 104 5.24 21.27 -37.39
N LEU A 105 3.95 21.02 -37.11
CA LEU A 105 3.39 21.14 -35.76
C LEU A 105 3.45 19.75 -35.11
N GLU A 106 4.14 19.67 -33.98
CA GLU A 106 4.12 18.51 -33.10
C GLU A 106 2.86 18.55 -32.23
N TYR A 107 2.20 17.41 -32.08
CA TYR A 107 1.04 17.23 -31.18
C TYR A 107 1.31 16.09 -30.19
N THR A 108 0.61 16.10 -29.07
CA THR A 108 0.79 15.16 -27.96
C THR A 108 -0.48 14.36 -27.67
N ILE A 109 -0.38 13.04 -27.75
CA ILE A 109 -1.39 12.11 -27.23
C ILE A 109 -0.97 11.69 -25.83
N THR A 110 -1.75 12.07 -24.82
CA THR A 110 -1.60 11.62 -23.43
C THR A 110 -2.49 10.42 -23.14
N PHE A 111 -2.18 9.67 -22.08
CA PHE A 111 -2.89 8.45 -21.72
C PHE A 111 -3.34 8.49 -20.26
N ASP A 112 -4.63 8.23 -20.04
CA ASP A 112 -5.18 7.86 -18.73
C ASP A 112 -5.42 6.34 -18.74
N SER A 113 -4.61 5.62 -17.97
CA SER A 113 -4.68 4.16 -17.85
C SER A 113 -5.92 3.69 -17.07
N MET A 114 -6.73 4.59 -16.52
CA MET A 114 -7.90 4.31 -15.69
C MET A 114 -7.58 3.32 -14.55
N GLY A 115 -6.44 3.56 -13.89
CA GLY A 115 -5.91 2.72 -12.81
C GLY A 115 -5.10 1.50 -13.27
N GLY A 116 -4.67 1.45 -14.53
CA GLY A 116 -3.64 0.50 -15.00
C GLY A 116 -2.23 1.10 -14.95
N THR A 117 -1.23 0.33 -15.40
CA THR A 117 0.16 0.79 -15.51
C THR A 117 0.31 2.01 -16.42
N ALA A 118 1.29 2.86 -16.09
CA ALA A 118 1.55 4.12 -16.80
C ALA A 118 2.01 3.88 -18.26
N VAL A 119 1.65 4.81 -19.14
CA VAL A 119 1.95 4.75 -20.58
C VAL A 119 2.51 6.10 -21.04
N ASP A 120 3.71 6.08 -21.61
CA ASP A 120 4.40 7.28 -22.08
C ASP A 120 3.60 8.01 -23.19
N PRO A 121 3.46 9.35 -23.15
CA PRO A 121 2.80 10.11 -24.21
C PRO A 121 3.47 9.94 -25.58
N ILE A 122 2.67 9.93 -26.65
CA ILE A 122 3.18 9.98 -28.03
C ILE A 122 3.27 11.44 -28.46
N GLN A 123 4.46 11.86 -28.90
CA GLN A 123 4.69 13.13 -29.59
C GLN A 123 5.18 12.84 -31.02
N ALA A 124 4.61 13.53 -32.00
CA ALA A 124 4.88 13.33 -33.43
C ALA A 124 4.42 14.54 -34.26
N GLU A 125 4.95 14.71 -35.48
CA GLU A 125 4.47 15.75 -36.40
C GLU A 125 3.06 15.42 -36.94
N TYR A 126 2.28 16.45 -37.28
CA TYR A 126 0.97 16.28 -37.93
C TYR A 126 1.03 15.36 -39.17
N GLN A 127 0.11 14.40 -39.24
CA GLN A 127 0.07 13.32 -40.24
C GLN A 127 1.22 12.29 -40.18
N GLU A 128 2.16 12.37 -39.23
CA GLU A 128 3.16 11.34 -39.01
C GLU A 128 2.50 10.02 -38.56
N SER A 129 3.04 8.89 -39.01
CA SER A 129 2.51 7.54 -38.77
C SER A 129 2.83 7.05 -37.36
N ILE A 130 1.89 7.27 -36.43
CA ILE A 130 1.97 6.78 -35.04
C ILE A 130 1.66 5.28 -34.92
N GLN A 131 2.07 4.66 -33.81
CA GLN A 131 1.73 3.27 -33.46
C GLN A 131 1.06 3.23 -32.08
N GLN A 132 0.26 2.20 -31.82
CA GLN A 132 -0.27 1.95 -30.48
C GLN A 132 0.89 1.63 -29.53
N PRO A 133 0.93 2.19 -28.30
CA PRO A 133 1.90 1.79 -27.29
C PRO A 133 1.69 0.33 -26.86
N ALA A 134 2.55 -0.20 -26.00
CA ALA A 134 2.22 -1.42 -25.28
C ALA A 134 0.90 -1.24 -24.52
N ASN A 135 0.02 -2.25 -24.54
CA ASN A 135 -1.20 -2.19 -23.75
C ASN A 135 -0.83 -2.09 -22.26
N PRO A 136 -1.50 -1.23 -21.48
CA PRO A 136 -1.34 -1.23 -20.03
C PRO A 136 -1.83 -2.55 -19.43
N THR A 137 -1.48 -2.78 -18.18
CA THR A 137 -1.94 -3.89 -17.33
C THR A 137 -2.65 -3.34 -16.11
N LYS A 138 -3.62 -4.06 -15.55
CA LYS A 138 -4.38 -3.62 -14.37
C LYS A 138 -4.79 -4.80 -13.49
N ASP A 139 -4.64 -4.62 -12.19
CA ASP A 139 -4.78 -5.68 -11.19
C ASP A 139 -6.23 -6.11 -10.98
N GLY A 140 -6.43 -7.41 -10.71
CA GLY A 140 -7.75 -7.98 -10.46
C GLY A 140 -8.60 -8.16 -11.71
N PHE A 141 -8.10 -8.99 -12.63
CA PHE A 141 -8.87 -9.65 -13.69
C PHE A 141 -9.41 -8.76 -14.82
N PHE A 142 -8.94 -7.52 -14.90
CA PHE A 142 -9.28 -6.64 -16.01
C PHE A 142 -8.55 -7.04 -17.30
N VAL A 143 -9.32 -7.16 -18.39
CA VAL A 143 -8.82 -7.28 -19.75
C VAL A 143 -8.90 -5.92 -20.43
N PHE A 144 -7.79 -5.46 -21.01
CA PHE A 144 -7.74 -4.20 -21.76
C PHE A 144 -8.53 -4.34 -23.06
N GLU A 145 -9.61 -3.58 -23.21
CA GLU A 145 -10.48 -3.61 -24.40
C GLU A 145 -10.07 -2.60 -25.48
N GLY A 146 -9.39 -1.51 -25.10
CA GLY A 146 -8.92 -0.49 -26.04
C GLY A 146 -8.78 0.90 -25.45
N TRP A 147 -8.33 1.83 -26.28
CA TRP A 147 -8.23 3.26 -25.99
C TRP A 147 -9.45 4.01 -26.54
N TYR A 148 -9.97 4.99 -25.78
CA TYR A 148 -11.17 5.75 -26.09
C TYR A 148 -10.93 7.26 -25.96
N LEU A 149 -11.66 8.07 -26.73
CA LEU A 149 -11.58 9.54 -26.69
C LEU A 149 -12.39 10.16 -25.53
N ASP A 150 -13.12 9.33 -24.78
CA ASP A 150 -14.05 9.69 -23.71
C ASP A 150 -14.03 8.65 -22.58
N ASP A 151 -14.28 9.11 -21.36
CA ASP A 151 -14.35 8.32 -20.12
C ASP A 151 -15.69 7.57 -19.95
N ASP A 152 -16.72 7.94 -20.71
CA ASP A 152 -17.93 7.14 -20.94
C ASP A 152 -17.67 5.94 -21.90
N TYR A 153 -16.48 5.83 -22.51
CA TYR A 153 -16.03 4.79 -23.43
C TYR A 153 -16.95 4.56 -24.67
N THR A 154 -17.47 5.62 -25.26
CA THR A 154 -18.36 5.57 -26.44
C THR A 154 -17.63 5.74 -27.78
N LEU A 155 -16.44 6.36 -27.78
CA LEU A 155 -15.67 6.71 -28.97
C LEU A 155 -14.30 5.98 -29.01
N PRO A 156 -14.24 4.72 -29.51
CA PRO A 156 -12.99 3.96 -29.59
C PRO A 156 -12.00 4.60 -30.58
N TYR A 157 -10.74 4.70 -30.17
CA TYR A 157 -9.66 5.25 -30.96
C TYR A 157 -8.89 4.17 -31.74
N THR A 158 -8.29 4.55 -32.88
CA THR A 158 -7.42 3.66 -33.68
C THR A 158 -6.19 4.43 -34.15
N PHE A 159 -5.00 3.97 -33.73
CA PHE A 159 -3.72 4.57 -34.08
C PHE A 159 -3.46 4.45 -35.58
N THR A 160 -3.25 5.58 -36.24
CA THR A 160 -3.00 5.66 -37.69
C THR A 160 -1.98 6.76 -37.99
N THR A 161 -2.39 8.02 -37.88
CA THR A 161 -1.52 9.19 -38.00
C THR A 161 -1.86 10.23 -36.93
N MET A 162 -0.89 11.05 -36.52
CA MET A 162 -1.11 12.12 -35.56
C MET A 162 -2.14 13.16 -36.07
N PRO A 163 -3.25 13.43 -35.34
CA PRO A 163 -4.24 14.45 -35.71
C PRO A 163 -3.78 15.88 -35.37
N GLU A 164 -4.62 16.87 -35.65
CA GLU A 164 -4.31 18.32 -35.54
C GLU A 164 -4.56 18.91 -34.13
N ASN A 165 -4.49 18.09 -33.07
CA ASN A 165 -4.72 18.54 -31.69
C ASN A 165 -4.07 17.60 -30.65
N ASP A 166 -3.77 18.16 -29.48
CA ASP A 166 -3.48 17.39 -28.26
C ASP A 166 -4.78 16.82 -27.67
N PHE A 167 -4.71 15.63 -27.04
CA PHE A 167 -5.83 15.01 -26.33
C PHE A 167 -5.36 13.85 -25.44
N THR A 168 -6.18 13.48 -24.45
CA THR A 168 -6.01 12.27 -23.63
C THR A 168 -6.82 11.11 -24.22
N LEU A 169 -6.26 9.90 -24.16
CA LEU A 169 -6.97 8.64 -24.39
C LEU A 169 -7.20 7.89 -23.08
N TYR A 170 -8.41 7.37 -22.91
CA TYR A 170 -8.85 6.65 -21.72
C TYR A 170 -8.84 5.13 -21.96
N ALA A 171 -8.24 4.37 -21.05
CA ALA A 171 -8.17 2.91 -21.15
C ALA A 171 -9.47 2.25 -20.70
N LYS A 172 -10.11 1.47 -21.59
CA LYS A 172 -11.29 0.67 -21.24
C LYS A 172 -10.89 -0.72 -20.77
N TRP A 173 -11.59 -1.19 -19.73
CA TRP A 173 -11.31 -2.45 -19.04
C TRP A 173 -12.58 -3.31 -18.88
N ALA A 174 -12.50 -4.59 -19.23
CA ALA A 174 -13.54 -5.59 -18.94
C ALA A 174 -13.14 -6.49 -17.77
N ASN A 175 -13.95 -6.54 -16.71
CA ASN A 175 -13.69 -7.35 -15.52
C ASN A 175 -14.25 -8.79 -15.67
N THR A 176 -13.91 -9.46 -16.78
CA THR A 176 -14.57 -10.71 -17.24
C THR A 176 -13.58 -11.83 -17.56
N LEU A 177 -12.50 -11.96 -16.79
CA LEU A 177 -11.53 -13.04 -16.98
C LEU A 177 -12.14 -14.39 -16.58
N GLU A 178 -12.35 -15.27 -17.55
CA GLU A 178 -12.63 -16.68 -17.28
C GLU A 178 -11.34 -17.42 -16.89
N LEU A 179 -11.46 -18.40 -15.98
CA LEU A 179 -10.36 -19.28 -15.60
C LEU A 179 -10.01 -20.21 -16.79
N THR A 180 -8.74 -20.26 -17.21
CA THR A 180 -8.32 -21.18 -18.27
C THR A 180 -8.45 -22.64 -17.84
N THR A 181 -8.61 -23.56 -18.80
CA THR A 181 -8.49 -25.01 -18.59
C THR A 181 -7.04 -25.50 -18.52
N ASP A 182 -6.06 -24.66 -18.85
CA ASP A 182 -4.64 -25.02 -18.81
C ASP A 182 -4.15 -25.26 -17.37
N PRO A 183 -3.10 -26.07 -17.14
CA PRO A 183 -2.57 -26.32 -15.81
C PRO A 183 -1.98 -25.05 -15.17
N ILE A 184 -2.52 -24.67 -14.01
CA ILE A 184 -2.04 -23.54 -13.21
C ILE A 184 -1.33 -24.07 -11.96
N SER A 185 -0.19 -23.50 -11.61
CA SER A 185 0.56 -23.82 -10.39
C SER A 185 0.77 -22.55 -9.57
N ILE A 186 0.38 -22.58 -8.30
CA ILE A 186 0.53 -21.48 -7.35
C ILE A 186 1.18 -21.94 -6.05
N THR A 187 1.86 -21.06 -5.32
CA THR A 187 2.54 -21.41 -4.06
C THR A 187 2.12 -20.48 -2.92
N LEU A 188 1.81 -21.07 -1.77
CA LEU A 188 1.54 -20.37 -0.51
C LEU A 188 2.74 -20.52 0.44
N TRP A 189 3.36 -19.42 0.87
CA TRP A 189 4.31 -19.44 1.97
C TRP A 189 3.60 -19.22 3.30
N HIS A 190 3.84 -20.11 4.26
CA HIS A 190 3.12 -20.16 5.54
C HIS A 190 4.05 -20.57 6.70
N ALA A 191 3.64 -20.28 7.94
CA ALA A 191 4.31 -20.72 9.16
C ALA A 191 3.78 -22.06 9.69
N GLU A 192 2.60 -22.50 9.23
CA GLU A 192 1.86 -23.64 9.76
C GLU A 192 2.66 -24.96 9.86
N LYS A 193 2.41 -25.73 10.92
CA LYS A 193 3.20 -26.89 11.37
C LYS A 193 2.36 -28.15 11.49
N THR A 194 3.01 -29.32 11.46
CA THR A 194 2.46 -30.63 11.85
C THR A 194 0.97 -30.83 11.48
N SER A 195 0.04 -30.67 12.43
CA SER A 195 -1.40 -30.81 12.23
C SER A 195 -2.00 -29.66 11.40
N SER A 196 -1.72 -28.39 11.72
CA SER A 196 -2.28 -27.25 10.97
C SER A 196 -1.78 -27.19 9.52
N ARG A 197 -0.52 -27.58 9.26
CA ARG A 197 -0.04 -27.82 7.89
C ARG A 197 -0.79 -28.97 7.20
N THR A 198 -1.16 -30.02 7.93
CA THR A 198 -1.89 -31.17 7.36
C THR A 198 -3.31 -30.79 6.96
N LEU A 199 -3.98 -29.95 7.77
CA LEU A 199 -5.26 -29.32 7.40
C LEU A 199 -5.10 -28.46 6.14
N LEU A 200 -4.10 -27.57 6.11
CA LEU A 200 -3.85 -26.68 4.97
C LEU A 200 -3.56 -27.43 3.65
N GLN A 201 -2.86 -28.57 3.72
CA GLN A 201 -2.70 -29.48 2.58
C GLN A 201 -4.04 -30.14 2.19
N GLY A 202 -4.84 -30.59 3.16
CA GLY A 202 -6.18 -31.13 2.89
C GLY A 202 -7.09 -30.12 2.18
N TYR A 203 -7.07 -28.86 2.59
CA TYR A 203 -7.81 -27.79 1.92
C TYR A 203 -7.29 -27.52 0.49
N ALA A 204 -5.97 -27.57 0.28
CA ALA A 204 -5.38 -27.50 -1.07
C ALA A 204 -5.80 -28.68 -1.97
N ASP A 205 -5.91 -29.88 -1.39
CA ASP A 205 -6.34 -31.08 -2.11
C ASP A 205 -7.85 -31.01 -2.45
N SER A 206 -8.71 -30.59 -1.52
CA SER A 206 -10.14 -30.38 -1.77
C SER A 206 -10.44 -29.22 -2.72
N PHE A 207 -9.67 -28.13 -2.66
CA PHE A 207 -9.76 -27.03 -3.63
C PHE A 207 -9.47 -27.52 -5.06
N LYS A 208 -8.56 -28.50 -5.21
CA LYS A 208 -8.28 -29.12 -6.51
C LYS A 208 -9.40 -30.04 -7.01
N GLU A 209 -10.29 -30.53 -6.15
CA GLU A 209 -11.51 -31.21 -6.61
C GLU A 209 -12.52 -30.22 -7.23
N LEU A 210 -12.54 -28.97 -6.74
CA LEU A 210 -13.33 -27.87 -7.32
C LEU A 210 -12.69 -27.30 -8.60
N TYR A 211 -11.35 -27.20 -8.64
CA TYR A 211 -10.59 -26.64 -9.76
C TYR A 211 -9.48 -27.60 -10.24
N PRO A 212 -9.81 -28.64 -11.04
CA PRO A 212 -8.89 -29.74 -11.36
C PRO A 212 -7.59 -29.37 -12.09
N ASN A 213 -7.56 -28.22 -12.76
CA ASN A 213 -6.37 -27.70 -13.44
C ASN A 213 -5.45 -26.87 -12.53
N ILE A 214 -5.92 -26.41 -11.37
CA ILE A 214 -5.07 -25.69 -10.40
C ILE A 214 -4.32 -26.72 -9.53
N THR A 215 -3.06 -26.42 -9.21
CA THR A 215 -2.29 -27.11 -8.18
C THR A 215 -1.72 -26.09 -7.21
N VAL A 216 -2.11 -26.21 -5.94
CA VAL A 216 -1.62 -25.36 -4.86
C VAL A 216 -0.47 -26.07 -4.15
N ASN A 217 0.71 -25.45 -4.14
CA ASN A 217 1.90 -25.98 -3.51
C ASN A 217 1.97 -25.46 -2.06
N ILE A 218 1.82 -26.39 -1.10
CA ILE A 218 1.98 -26.14 0.33
C ILE A 218 3.37 -26.66 0.75
N PRO A 219 4.42 -25.83 0.84
CA PRO A 219 5.79 -26.24 1.18
C PRO A 219 5.89 -26.66 2.66
N THR A 220 7.10 -26.95 3.16
CA THR A 220 7.32 -27.04 4.62
C THR A 220 7.23 -25.63 5.22
N GLY A 221 6.38 -25.43 6.22
CA GLY A 221 6.17 -24.10 6.81
C GLY A 221 7.39 -23.53 7.53
N TYR A 222 7.65 -22.24 7.33
CA TYR A 222 8.73 -21.45 7.93
C TYR A 222 8.62 -21.41 9.47
N SER A 223 9.70 -21.11 10.19
CA SER A 223 9.77 -21.13 11.66
C SER A 223 8.57 -20.47 12.34
N ASN A 224 8.24 -19.27 11.85
CA ASN A 224 7.27 -18.28 12.27
C ASN A 224 7.09 -17.30 11.09
N VAL A 225 6.32 -16.23 11.24
CA VAL A 225 6.00 -15.29 10.15
C VAL A 225 7.23 -14.45 9.74
N ASP A 226 8.00 -13.98 10.69
CA ASP A 226 9.27 -13.27 10.50
C ASP A 226 10.34 -14.16 9.84
N GLY A 227 10.23 -15.49 9.98
CA GLY A 227 10.97 -16.46 9.16
C GLY A 227 10.51 -16.54 7.70
N ILE A 228 9.24 -16.24 7.40
CA ILE A 228 8.74 -16.02 6.03
C ILE A 228 9.32 -14.72 5.48
N ASN A 229 9.24 -13.63 6.25
CA ASN A 229 9.74 -12.31 5.82
C ASN A 229 11.26 -12.32 5.56
N THR A 230 12.03 -12.94 6.45
CA THR A 230 13.48 -13.17 6.25
C THR A 230 13.75 -13.86 4.91
N ALA A 231 12.91 -14.83 4.52
CA ALA A 231 13.02 -15.52 3.24
C ALA A 231 12.51 -14.70 2.06
N PHE A 232 11.48 -13.87 2.24
CA PHE A 232 10.95 -12.93 1.25
C PHE A 232 12.02 -11.91 0.87
N ASN A 233 12.53 -11.16 1.84
CA ASN A 233 13.60 -10.18 1.64
C ASN A 233 14.87 -10.82 1.05
N SER A 234 15.27 -12.01 1.53
CA SER A 234 16.37 -12.78 0.91
C SER A 234 16.12 -13.18 -0.56
N THR A 235 14.86 -13.38 -0.95
CA THR A 235 14.46 -13.79 -2.31
C THR A 235 14.38 -12.60 -3.25
N VAL A 236 13.87 -11.45 -2.80
CA VAL A 236 13.86 -10.17 -3.52
C VAL A 236 15.29 -9.76 -3.90
N PHE A 237 16.19 -9.62 -2.91
CA PHE A 237 17.58 -9.24 -3.18
C PHE A 237 18.41 -10.35 -3.84
N GLY A 238 17.99 -11.60 -3.72
CA GLY A 238 18.64 -12.76 -4.33
C GLY A 238 18.23 -13.07 -5.78
N GLY A 239 17.18 -12.43 -6.31
CA GLY A 239 16.64 -12.72 -7.64
C GLY A 239 15.97 -14.10 -7.76
N GLY A 240 15.38 -14.60 -6.67
CA GLY A 240 14.63 -15.85 -6.66
C GLY A 240 13.14 -15.68 -7.03
N ALA A 241 12.42 -16.80 -7.14
CA ALA A 241 10.98 -16.78 -7.38
C ALA A 241 10.20 -16.62 -6.06
N LEU A 242 9.37 -15.58 -5.98
CA LEU A 242 8.45 -15.32 -4.88
C LEU A 242 7.23 -16.28 -4.90
N PRO A 243 6.51 -16.46 -3.78
CA PRO A 243 5.24 -17.17 -3.76
C PRO A 243 4.14 -16.32 -4.42
N ASN A 244 2.98 -16.91 -4.69
CA ASN A 244 1.81 -16.16 -5.13
C ASN A 244 0.94 -15.70 -3.95
N ILE A 245 0.98 -16.43 -2.84
CA ILE A 245 0.28 -16.11 -1.58
C ILE A 245 1.29 -16.13 -0.44
N ILE A 246 1.21 -15.15 0.47
CA ILE A 246 2.02 -15.08 1.68
C ILE A 246 1.13 -14.99 2.92
N GLN A 247 1.46 -15.77 3.96
CA GLN A 247 0.89 -15.61 5.29
C GLN A 247 1.64 -14.48 6.01
N ALA A 248 0.95 -13.43 6.45
CA ALA A 248 1.53 -12.22 7.02
C ALA A 248 0.82 -11.79 8.32
N THR A 249 1.53 -11.14 9.23
CA THR A 249 0.94 -10.29 10.27
C THR A 249 0.66 -8.91 9.70
N SER A 250 -0.17 -8.09 10.34
CA SER A 250 -0.49 -6.73 9.88
C SER A 250 0.75 -5.83 9.71
N TYR A 251 1.76 -5.95 10.56
CA TYR A 251 3.04 -5.23 10.40
C TYR A 251 3.87 -5.71 9.20
N HIS A 252 3.87 -7.02 8.89
CA HIS A 252 4.48 -7.54 7.66
C HIS A 252 3.69 -7.13 6.41
N THR A 253 2.35 -7.09 6.47
CA THR A 253 1.52 -6.54 5.39
C THR A 253 1.87 -5.08 5.13
N ALA A 254 2.07 -4.26 6.18
CA ALA A 254 2.52 -2.88 6.03
C ALA A 254 3.92 -2.76 5.38
N GLU A 255 4.87 -3.63 5.73
CA GLU A 255 6.19 -3.69 5.06
C GLU A 255 6.04 -4.03 3.56
N TYR A 256 5.25 -5.06 3.23
CA TYR A 256 5.06 -5.47 1.83
C TYR A 256 4.26 -4.45 1.00
N THR A 257 3.26 -3.78 1.59
CA THR A 257 2.53 -2.66 0.94
C THR A 257 3.46 -1.46 0.73
N HIS A 258 4.31 -1.10 1.70
CA HIS A 258 5.28 0.00 1.54
C HIS A 258 6.35 -0.30 0.48
N GLY A 259 6.63 -1.57 0.18
CA GLY A 259 7.54 -2.01 -0.88
C GLY A 259 6.88 -2.25 -2.24
N ASP A 260 5.62 -1.88 -2.45
CA ASP A 260 4.83 -2.16 -3.67
C ASP A 260 4.80 -3.65 -4.07
N PHE A 261 4.86 -4.56 -3.09
CA PHE A 261 4.95 -6.02 -3.34
C PHE A 261 3.59 -6.76 -3.34
N LEU A 262 2.50 -6.11 -2.94
CA LEU A 262 1.18 -6.72 -2.78
C LEU A 262 0.16 -6.22 -3.80
N LEU A 263 -0.66 -7.14 -4.33
CA LEU A 263 -1.81 -6.79 -5.15
C LEU A 263 -2.94 -6.21 -4.27
N GLN A 264 -3.51 -5.09 -4.71
CA GLN A 264 -4.72 -4.53 -4.10
C GLN A 264 -5.91 -5.47 -4.35
N LEU A 265 -6.58 -5.93 -3.28
CA LEU A 265 -7.63 -6.94 -3.36
C LEU A 265 -9.01 -6.40 -3.71
N ASN A 266 -9.25 -5.08 -3.66
CA ASN A 266 -10.54 -4.46 -4.02
C ASN A 266 -11.08 -4.91 -5.39
N PRO A 267 -10.32 -4.78 -6.51
CA PRO A 267 -10.66 -5.37 -7.81
C PRO A 267 -11.10 -6.85 -7.80
N PHE A 268 -10.52 -7.64 -6.90
CA PHE A 268 -10.77 -9.07 -6.76
C PHE A 268 -12.05 -9.32 -5.96
N ILE A 269 -12.21 -8.64 -4.83
CA ILE A 269 -13.38 -8.64 -3.94
C ILE A 269 -14.64 -8.19 -4.68
N GLU A 270 -14.52 -7.16 -5.52
CA GLU A 270 -15.62 -6.51 -6.24
C GLU A 270 -15.95 -7.18 -7.60
N ASN A 271 -15.19 -8.20 -8.01
CA ASN A 271 -15.42 -8.89 -9.29
C ASN A 271 -16.79 -9.60 -9.32
N SER A 272 -17.57 -9.38 -10.38
CA SER A 272 -18.96 -9.86 -10.50
C SER A 272 -19.12 -11.37 -10.73
N LEU A 273 -18.03 -12.10 -10.99
CA LEU A 273 -18.00 -13.55 -11.23
C LEU A 273 -17.23 -14.31 -10.13
N TRP A 274 -16.18 -13.71 -9.57
CA TRP A 274 -15.21 -14.33 -8.66
C TRP A 274 -15.05 -13.63 -7.31
N GLY A 275 -15.66 -12.45 -7.12
CA GLY A 275 -15.56 -11.64 -5.91
C GLY A 275 -16.34 -12.19 -4.72
N LEU A 276 -16.38 -11.44 -3.60
CA LEU A 276 -17.07 -11.83 -2.37
C LEU A 276 -18.53 -11.38 -2.41
N ASN A 277 -19.45 -12.33 -2.61
CA ASN A 277 -20.85 -12.03 -2.91
C ASN A 277 -21.83 -13.08 -2.36
N ASP A 278 -23.11 -12.69 -2.27
CA ASP A 278 -24.22 -13.46 -1.70
C ASP A 278 -23.90 -14.15 -0.35
N LEU A 279 -23.50 -15.42 -0.39
CA LEU A 279 -23.24 -16.26 0.79
C LEU A 279 -21.82 -16.12 1.36
N ASP A 280 -20.89 -15.53 0.62
CA ASP A 280 -19.50 -15.30 1.04
C ASP A 280 -19.09 -13.81 0.99
N ALA A 281 -20.09 -12.92 1.01
CA ALA A 281 -19.93 -11.47 1.01
C ALA A 281 -18.91 -10.94 2.03
N LEU A 282 -18.31 -9.78 1.71
CA LEU A 282 -17.30 -9.10 2.55
C LEU A 282 -17.85 -8.68 3.93
N ASP A 283 -19.15 -8.35 4.03
CA ASP A 283 -19.82 -7.99 5.29
C ASP A 283 -20.05 -9.18 6.24
N ASP A 284 -19.82 -10.43 5.79
CA ASP A 284 -19.83 -11.60 6.67
C ASP A 284 -18.46 -11.84 7.34
N ILE A 285 -17.38 -11.18 6.91
CA ILE A 285 -16.11 -11.20 7.65
C ILE A 285 -16.25 -10.35 8.91
N LEU A 286 -15.78 -10.86 10.06
CA LEU A 286 -15.83 -10.15 11.34
C LEU A 286 -15.21 -8.76 11.23
N LEU A 287 -15.97 -7.73 11.65
CA LEU A 287 -15.64 -6.32 11.43
C LEU A 287 -14.20 -5.99 11.84
N SER A 288 -13.79 -6.24 13.08
CA SER A 288 -12.44 -5.90 13.54
C SER A 288 -11.33 -6.65 12.77
N PHE A 289 -11.56 -7.87 12.29
CA PHE A 289 -10.60 -8.56 11.41
C PHE A 289 -10.52 -7.92 10.03
N ARG A 290 -11.67 -7.49 9.49
CA ARG A 290 -11.77 -6.86 8.17
C ARG A 290 -11.09 -5.49 8.15
N GLU A 291 -11.37 -4.64 9.14
CA GLU A 291 -10.78 -3.30 9.22
C GLU A 291 -9.25 -3.36 9.48
N GLU A 292 -8.73 -4.42 10.12
CA GLU A 292 -7.27 -4.65 10.22
C GLU A 292 -6.63 -4.99 8.86
N SER A 293 -7.37 -5.68 7.97
CA SER A 293 -6.89 -6.03 6.63
C SER A 293 -6.99 -4.87 5.61
N SER A 294 -7.62 -3.73 5.98
CA SER A 294 -7.79 -2.53 5.16
C SER A 294 -7.14 -1.26 5.72
N GLN A 295 -6.36 -1.35 6.79
CA GLN A 295 -5.83 -0.19 7.53
C GLN A 295 -4.68 0.59 6.84
N TYR A 296 -4.34 0.28 5.59
CA TYR A 296 -3.03 0.64 5.01
C TYR A 296 -3.05 1.86 4.08
N ASP A 297 -4.22 2.40 3.72
CA ASP A 297 -4.34 3.65 2.94
C ASP A 297 -5.60 4.47 3.33
N LEU A 298 -5.71 5.69 2.79
CA LEU A 298 -6.88 6.59 2.98
C LEU A 298 -8.19 6.07 2.38
N ASN A 299 -8.14 5.09 1.48
CA ASN A 299 -9.31 4.53 0.79
C ASN A 299 -9.87 3.31 1.52
N HIS A 300 -9.18 2.82 2.54
CA HIS A 300 -9.39 1.51 3.18
C HIS A 300 -9.29 0.35 2.16
N SER A 301 -8.24 0.38 1.35
CA SER A 301 -7.87 -0.68 0.42
C SER A 301 -7.47 -1.97 1.14
N TYR A 302 -8.01 -3.10 0.70
CA TYR A 302 -7.64 -4.43 1.19
C TYR A 302 -6.35 -4.91 0.53
N TYR A 303 -5.33 -5.24 1.33
CA TYR A 303 -4.08 -5.85 0.85
C TYR A 303 -3.94 -7.32 1.29
N ALA A 304 -4.80 -7.78 2.19
CA ALA A 304 -4.87 -9.15 2.67
C ALA A 304 -6.32 -9.53 3.02
N LEU A 305 -6.56 -10.81 3.34
CA LEU A 305 -7.79 -11.26 4.01
C LEU A 305 -7.47 -12.10 5.25
N PRO A 306 -8.27 -12.01 6.32
CA PRO A 306 -7.99 -12.67 7.60
C PRO A 306 -8.07 -14.19 7.49
N PHE A 307 -7.13 -14.91 8.12
CA PHE A 307 -7.05 -16.38 8.03
C PHE A 307 -6.86 -17.08 9.38
N SER A 308 -5.73 -16.85 10.06
CA SER A 308 -5.34 -17.55 11.29
C SER A 308 -5.38 -16.60 12.48
N LYS A 309 -6.58 -16.01 12.70
CA LYS A 309 -6.86 -15.02 13.75
C LYS A 309 -7.11 -15.68 15.11
N ARG A 310 -6.73 -14.99 16.19
CA ARG A 310 -6.90 -15.39 17.59
C ARG A 310 -7.06 -14.15 18.47
N THR A 311 -7.29 -14.37 19.76
CA THR A 311 -7.30 -13.31 20.79
C THR A 311 -6.78 -13.87 22.11
N GLU A 312 -6.81 -13.07 23.18
CA GLU A 312 -6.46 -13.48 24.53
C GLU A 312 -7.71 -13.75 25.36
N VAL A 313 -7.64 -14.69 26.30
CA VAL A 313 -8.74 -15.08 27.18
C VAL A 313 -8.24 -15.33 28.60
N MET A 314 -9.12 -15.20 29.59
CA MET A 314 -8.80 -15.47 30.98
C MET A 314 -8.98 -16.95 31.30
N ILE A 315 -7.87 -17.67 31.46
CA ILE A 315 -7.84 -19.06 31.94
C ILE A 315 -7.67 -19.02 33.48
N TYR A 316 -8.49 -19.74 34.23
CA TYR A 316 -8.42 -19.76 35.70
C TYR A 316 -8.48 -21.17 36.30
N ASN A 317 -7.85 -21.34 37.47
CA ASN A 317 -7.93 -22.57 38.26
C ASN A 317 -9.30 -22.66 38.93
N LYS A 318 -10.24 -23.34 38.26
CA LYS A 318 -11.64 -23.45 38.70
C LYS A 318 -11.76 -24.12 40.06
N THR A 319 -10.94 -25.16 40.33
CA THR A 319 -10.94 -25.84 41.63
C THR A 319 -10.59 -24.91 42.79
N ALA A 320 -9.69 -23.94 42.59
CA ALA A 320 -9.38 -22.93 43.60
C ALA A 320 -10.55 -21.94 43.80
N PHE A 321 -11.22 -21.53 42.72
CA PHE A 321 -12.40 -20.65 42.78
C PHE A 321 -13.58 -21.31 43.49
N ASP A 322 -13.95 -22.54 43.09
CA ASP A 322 -15.01 -23.34 43.73
C ASP A 322 -14.73 -23.54 45.24
N ALA A 323 -13.48 -23.83 45.59
CA ALA A 323 -13.06 -24.08 46.98
C ALA A 323 -13.00 -22.82 47.87
N LEU A 324 -13.07 -21.63 47.26
CA LEU A 324 -13.05 -20.33 47.95
C LEU A 324 -14.39 -19.59 47.90
N ASP A 325 -15.43 -20.17 47.27
CA ASP A 325 -16.74 -19.55 46.99
C ASP A 325 -16.59 -18.21 46.23
N LEU A 326 -15.68 -18.18 45.25
CA LEU A 326 -15.38 -17.01 44.42
C LEU A 326 -16.18 -17.04 43.11
N ALA A 327 -16.78 -15.91 42.75
CA ALA A 327 -17.29 -15.67 41.41
C ALA A 327 -16.12 -15.56 40.41
N VAL A 328 -16.37 -15.90 39.14
CA VAL A 328 -15.46 -15.59 38.03
C VAL A 328 -15.39 -14.07 37.89
N PRO A 329 -14.20 -13.44 37.85
CA PRO A 329 -14.10 -11.98 37.86
C PRO A 329 -14.38 -11.40 36.47
N GLU A 330 -15.20 -10.37 36.40
CA GLU A 330 -15.46 -9.60 35.17
C GLU A 330 -14.51 -8.39 35.06
N THR A 331 -13.96 -7.93 36.20
CA THR A 331 -13.09 -6.75 36.26
C THR A 331 -11.75 -7.00 36.95
N TRP A 332 -10.75 -6.14 36.66
CA TRP A 332 -9.49 -6.14 37.40
C TRP A 332 -9.68 -5.81 38.90
N GLN A 333 -10.73 -5.06 39.24
CA GLN A 333 -11.11 -4.74 40.61
C GLN A 333 -11.60 -5.99 41.37
N ASP A 334 -12.35 -6.89 40.73
CA ASP A 334 -12.76 -8.18 41.32
C ASP A 334 -11.55 -9.08 41.59
N ILE A 335 -10.59 -9.10 40.65
CA ILE A 335 -9.31 -9.79 40.81
C ILE A 335 -8.52 -9.27 42.03
N ILE A 336 -8.45 -7.95 42.20
CA ILE A 336 -7.77 -7.33 43.35
C ILE A 336 -8.47 -7.70 44.66
N ALA A 337 -9.81 -7.73 44.68
CA ALA A 337 -10.59 -8.16 45.85
C ALA A 337 -10.38 -9.65 46.19
N ALA A 338 -10.45 -10.54 45.21
CA ALA A 338 -10.22 -11.99 45.38
C ALA A 338 -8.75 -12.34 45.71
N SER A 339 -7.81 -11.45 45.37
CA SER A 339 -6.37 -11.68 45.42
C SER A 339 -5.87 -12.22 46.77
N ALA A 340 -6.40 -11.71 47.88
CA ALA A 340 -6.01 -12.16 49.22
C ALA A 340 -6.42 -13.61 49.52
N GLN A 341 -7.58 -14.06 49.03
CA GLN A 341 -8.03 -15.45 49.17
C GLN A 341 -7.18 -16.38 48.30
N LEU A 342 -6.95 -16.01 47.03
CA LEU A 342 -6.13 -16.79 46.09
C LEU A 342 -4.67 -16.93 46.57
N LYS A 343 -4.07 -15.88 47.15
CA LYS A 343 -2.73 -15.97 47.77
C LYS A 343 -2.68 -16.94 48.94
N ASN A 344 -3.66 -16.88 49.84
CA ASN A 344 -3.73 -17.78 50.99
C ASN A 344 -4.00 -19.24 50.56
N TYR A 345 -4.72 -19.45 49.45
CA TYR A 345 -4.91 -20.77 48.87
C TYR A 345 -3.60 -21.32 48.30
N GLY A 346 -2.88 -20.54 47.48
CA GLY A 346 -1.57 -20.93 46.92
C GLY A 346 -0.47 -21.14 47.97
N ALA A 347 -0.54 -20.43 49.10
CA ALA A 347 0.37 -20.62 50.23
C ALA A 347 0.31 -22.01 50.89
N GLN A 348 -0.66 -22.86 50.53
CA GLN A 348 -0.70 -24.28 50.92
C GLN A 348 0.27 -25.15 50.10
N PHE A 349 0.64 -24.71 48.89
CA PHE A 349 1.45 -25.46 47.93
C PHE A 349 2.81 -24.80 47.67
N ASN A 350 2.86 -23.47 47.76
CA ASN A 350 4.00 -22.62 47.42
C ASN A 350 4.39 -21.69 48.57
N ASN A 351 5.60 -21.12 48.50
CA ASN A 351 5.95 -19.97 49.33
C ASN A 351 5.04 -18.78 48.98
N ILE A 352 4.36 -18.18 49.95
CA ILE A 352 3.41 -17.08 49.72
C ILE A 352 4.04 -15.88 48.99
N ASN A 353 5.35 -15.63 49.15
CA ASN A 353 6.08 -14.58 48.44
C ASN A 353 6.35 -14.90 46.95
N GLN A 354 5.99 -16.10 46.51
CA GLN A 354 6.04 -16.57 45.12
C GLN A 354 4.63 -16.77 44.53
N VAL A 355 3.57 -16.42 45.29
CA VAL A 355 2.18 -16.52 44.84
C VAL A 355 1.65 -15.14 44.44
N ILE A 356 1.44 -14.95 43.14
CA ILE A 356 0.78 -13.77 42.56
C ILE A 356 -0.46 -14.29 41.81
N PRO A 357 -1.69 -13.92 42.19
CA PRO A 357 -2.89 -14.58 41.68
C PRO A 357 -3.15 -14.51 40.18
N VAL A 358 -2.60 -13.52 39.47
CA VAL A 358 -2.73 -13.40 38.02
C VAL A 358 -1.37 -13.21 37.36
N VAL A 359 -1.17 -13.86 36.21
CA VAL A 359 -0.11 -13.53 35.25
C VAL A 359 -0.72 -13.09 33.92
N TYR A 360 -0.17 -12.05 33.29
CA TYR A 360 -0.41 -11.75 31.88
C TYR A 360 0.74 -12.37 31.08
N ASP A 361 0.43 -13.27 30.15
CA ASP A 361 1.43 -14.15 29.51
C ASP A 361 2.34 -13.40 28.51
N SER A 362 1.81 -12.37 27.84
CA SER A 362 2.59 -11.44 27.00
C SER A 362 2.64 -10.04 27.64
N PRO A 363 3.82 -9.52 28.03
CA PRO A 363 3.99 -8.12 28.44
C PRO A 363 3.55 -7.11 27.37
N ASN A 364 3.87 -7.43 26.11
CA ASN A 364 3.64 -6.63 24.92
C ASN A 364 2.12 -6.39 24.71
N ASN A 365 1.35 -7.48 24.76
CA ASN A 365 -0.10 -7.41 24.65
C ASN A 365 -0.74 -6.79 25.90
N ALA A 366 -0.20 -7.07 27.10
CA ALA A 366 -0.67 -6.46 28.34
C ALA A 366 -0.60 -4.92 28.26
N PHE A 367 0.51 -4.36 27.78
CA PHE A 367 0.68 -2.92 27.58
C PHE A 367 -0.43 -2.35 26.68
N ILE A 368 -0.61 -2.92 25.49
CA ILE A 368 -1.56 -2.44 24.47
C ILE A 368 -3.01 -2.57 24.95
N THR A 369 -3.37 -3.73 25.51
CA THR A 369 -4.70 -3.99 26.08
C THR A 369 -5.00 -3.02 27.22
N PHE A 370 -4.12 -2.86 28.21
CA PHE A 370 -4.37 -1.95 29.33
C PHE A 370 -4.46 -0.49 28.90
N ILE A 371 -3.63 -0.02 27.97
CA ILE A 371 -3.77 1.33 27.39
C ILE A 371 -5.16 1.51 26.78
N LYS A 372 -5.61 0.55 25.96
CA LYS A 372 -6.93 0.62 25.31
C LYS A 372 -8.08 0.62 26.31
N GLN A 373 -8.04 -0.24 27.33
CA GLN A 373 -9.07 -0.28 28.40
C GLN A 373 -9.09 1.01 29.26
N PHE A 374 -7.96 1.70 29.37
CA PHE A 374 -7.84 3.02 30.01
C PHE A 374 -8.12 4.20 29.06
N GLN A 375 -8.54 3.93 27.81
CA GLN A 375 -8.82 4.92 26.76
C GLN A 375 -7.61 5.74 26.30
N GLY A 376 -6.39 5.21 26.44
CA GLY A 376 -5.16 5.79 25.88
C GLY A 376 -4.92 5.41 24.42
N ALA A 377 -3.84 5.95 23.85
CA ALA A 377 -3.44 5.74 22.47
C ALA A 377 -2.14 4.92 22.37
N TYR A 378 -2.03 4.06 21.35
CA TYR A 378 -0.85 3.21 21.14
C TYR A 378 -0.07 3.63 19.87
N THR A 379 -0.61 3.38 18.69
CA THR A 379 0.04 3.72 17.41
C THR A 379 -0.92 4.41 16.44
N SER A 380 -0.33 5.12 15.46
CA SER A 380 -1.01 5.58 14.25
C SER A 380 -0.09 5.46 13.03
N LEU A 381 -0.70 5.39 11.84
CA LEU A 381 -0.07 5.49 10.54
C LEU A 381 -0.44 6.85 9.92
N ASN A 382 0.54 7.59 9.41
CA ASN A 382 0.32 8.73 8.54
C ASN A 382 0.26 8.26 7.09
N TYR A 383 -0.87 8.44 6.41
CA TYR A 383 -1.03 7.98 5.04
C TYR A 383 -0.38 8.88 3.98
N ASP A 384 0.02 10.12 4.32
CA ASP A 384 0.66 11.04 3.36
C ASP A 384 2.12 10.64 3.05
N ASP A 385 2.80 9.95 3.97
CA ASP A 385 4.22 9.55 3.88
C ASP A 385 4.50 8.11 4.37
N MET A 386 3.46 7.36 4.73
CA MET A 386 3.50 6.01 5.32
C MET A 386 4.31 5.88 6.61
N THR A 387 4.54 6.98 7.34
CA THR A 387 5.28 6.94 8.61
C THR A 387 4.41 6.50 9.79
N GLY A 388 4.98 5.70 10.68
CA GLY A 388 4.38 5.37 11.96
C GLY A 388 4.55 6.46 13.00
N SER A 389 3.71 6.45 14.03
CA SER A 389 3.89 7.27 15.24
C SER A 389 3.43 6.54 16.49
N CYS A 390 4.28 6.58 17.52
CA CYS A 390 4.01 6.06 18.86
C CYS A 390 3.29 7.14 19.69
N LEU A 391 2.13 6.81 20.25
CA LEU A 391 1.20 7.77 20.86
C LEU A 391 1.08 7.66 22.39
N TRP A 392 1.91 6.82 23.00
CA TRP A 392 1.85 6.46 24.42
C TRP A 392 2.68 7.39 25.34
N VAL A 393 3.60 8.19 24.77
CA VAL A 393 4.39 9.20 25.51
C VAL A 393 3.53 10.42 25.82
N ASP A 394 3.66 10.97 27.03
CA ASP A 394 2.86 12.07 27.61
C ASP A 394 1.32 11.84 27.67
N ASP A 395 0.78 10.74 27.13
CA ASP A 395 -0.64 10.40 27.24
C ASP A 395 -1.04 10.10 28.69
N THR A 396 -1.91 10.93 29.26
CA THR A 396 -2.40 10.80 30.64
C THR A 396 -3.13 9.49 30.90
N ASN A 397 -3.74 8.89 29.88
CA ASN A 397 -4.46 7.63 30.00
C ASN A 397 -3.49 6.43 30.03
N THR A 398 -2.48 6.43 29.15
CA THR A 398 -1.33 5.51 29.23
C THR A 398 -0.61 5.60 30.58
N LEU A 399 -0.25 6.80 31.02
CA LEU A 399 0.42 7.00 32.31
C LEU A 399 -0.43 6.46 33.48
N SER A 400 -1.76 6.56 33.39
CA SER A 400 -2.70 5.98 34.34
C SER A 400 -2.72 4.44 34.29
N ALA A 401 -2.72 3.84 33.10
CA ALA A 401 -2.65 2.39 32.90
C ALA A 401 -1.34 1.80 33.45
N MET A 402 -0.21 2.42 33.11
CA MET A 402 1.12 2.01 33.61
C MET A 402 1.23 2.16 35.13
N ASN A 403 0.68 3.23 35.71
CA ASN A 403 0.63 3.40 37.15
C ASN A 403 -0.30 2.40 37.84
N PHE A 404 -1.42 2.02 37.22
CA PHE A 404 -2.30 0.95 37.72
C PHE A 404 -1.55 -0.39 37.77
N LEU A 405 -0.88 -0.79 36.69
CA LEU A 405 -0.10 -2.03 36.61
C LEU A 405 1.06 -2.03 37.62
N LYS A 406 1.86 -0.95 37.67
CA LYS A 406 2.95 -0.76 38.64
C LYS A 406 2.48 -0.85 40.10
N THR A 407 1.31 -0.29 40.41
CA THR A 407 0.73 -0.30 41.76
C THR A 407 0.18 -1.69 42.12
N ASN A 408 -0.50 -2.34 41.17
CA ASN A 408 -1.16 -3.63 41.36
C ASN A 408 -0.26 -4.84 41.04
N LYS A 409 1.05 -4.65 40.85
CA LYS A 409 2.01 -5.71 40.51
C LYS A 409 2.10 -6.90 41.47
N ASN A 410 1.55 -6.74 42.68
CA ASN A 410 1.43 -7.80 43.68
C ASN A 410 0.17 -8.66 43.50
N HIS A 411 -0.76 -8.27 42.61
CA HIS A 411 -2.03 -8.94 42.33
C HIS A 411 -2.01 -9.56 40.92
N LEU A 412 -1.46 -8.81 39.96
CA LEU A 412 -1.23 -9.17 38.55
C LEU A 412 0.26 -8.97 38.23
N THR A 413 0.92 -9.91 37.57
CA THR A 413 2.35 -9.80 37.20
C THR A 413 2.65 -10.39 35.82
N LEU A 414 3.93 -10.40 35.43
CA LEU A 414 4.46 -10.93 34.17
C LEU A 414 5.30 -12.21 34.43
N PRO A 415 5.56 -13.07 33.43
CA PRO A 415 6.24 -14.36 33.63
C PRO A 415 7.65 -14.22 34.24
N SER A 416 8.36 -13.16 33.87
CA SER A 416 9.70 -12.79 34.34
C SER A 416 9.80 -12.57 35.85
N PHE A 417 8.69 -12.39 36.58
CA PHE A 417 8.69 -12.41 38.06
C PHE A 417 9.14 -13.77 38.65
N TRP A 418 9.05 -14.85 37.87
CA TRP A 418 9.50 -16.19 38.26
C TRP A 418 10.74 -16.67 37.49
N ASP A 419 11.45 -15.77 36.78
CA ASP A 419 12.53 -16.10 35.82
C ASP A 419 12.05 -16.99 34.65
N GLU A 420 10.76 -16.92 34.28
CA GLU A 420 10.12 -17.74 33.24
C GLU A 420 9.75 -16.88 32.02
N SER A 421 9.72 -17.46 30.81
CA SER A 421 9.27 -16.77 29.59
C SER A 421 7.76 -16.82 29.35
N TYR A 422 7.03 -17.68 30.07
CA TYR A 422 5.59 -17.90 29.91
C TYR A 422 4.93 -18.18 31.27
N GLY A 423 3.71 -17.70 31.47
CA GLY A 423 2.92 -17.89 32.69
C GLY A 423 2.50 -19.35 32.94
N THR A 424 2.54 -20.19 31.89
CA THR A 424 2.18 -21.61 31.91
C THR A 424 2.83 -22.40 33.04
N ASN A 425 4.15 -22.24 33.25
CA ASN A 425 4.88 -22.96 34.29
C ASN A 425 4.44 -22.53 35.71
N PRO A 426 4.41 -21.22 36.06
CA PRO A 426 3.78 -20.73 37.28
C PRO A 426 2.33 -21.18 37.49
N PHE A 427 1.51 -21.24 36.43
CA PHE A 427 0.11 -21.65 36.50
C PHE A 427 -0.04 -23.14 36.83
N MET A 428 0.66 -24.04 36.12
CA MET A 428 0.68 -25.47 36.45
C MET A 428 1.27 -25.74 37.85
N GLN A 429 2.19 -24.90 38.32
CA GLN A 429 2.77 -24.98 39.67
C GLN A 429 1.85 -24.39 40.77
N GLN A 430 0.68 -23.84 40.43
CA GLN A 430 -0.22 -23.13 41.35
C GLN A 430 0.45 -21.95 42.10
N LYS A 431 1.41 -21.29 41.43
CA LYS A 431 1.98 -19.99 41.85
C LYS A 431 1.11 -18.81 41.39
N THR A 432 0.31 -19.02 40.35
CA THR A 432 -0.77 -18.14 39.92
C THR A 432 -2.05 -18.96 39.72
N PHE A 433 -3.20 -18.31 39.81
CA PHE A 433 -4.54 -18.92 39.74
C PHE A 433 -5.36 -18.44 38.55
N ILE A 434 -4.90 -17.40 37.87
CA ILE A 434 -5.47 -16.80 36.67
C ILE A 434 -4.32 -16.51 35.70
N MET A 435 -4.57 -16.70 34.41
CA MET A 435 -3.64 -16.37 33.36
C MET A 435 -4.38 -15.78 32.16
N ILE A 436 -3.91 -14.64 31.67
CA ILE A 436 -4.34 -14.07 30.39
C ILE A 436 -3.38 -14.58 29.33
N SER A 437 -3.85 -15.38 28.37
CA SER A 437 -3.03 -16.02 27.33
C SER A 437 -3.85 -16.26 26.07
N SER A 438 -3.20 -16.57 24.95
CA SER A 438 -3.81 -16.71 23.62
C SER A 438 -4.73 -17.95 23.53
N THR A 439 -5.87 -17.82 22.84
CA THR A 439 -6.80 -18.95 22.60
C THR A 439 -6.09 -20.14 21.92
N ALA A 440 -5.14 -19.85 21.03
CA ALA A 440 -4.40 -20.85 20.28
C ALA A 440 -3.41 -21.66 21.14
N ASP A 441 -3.20 -21.31 22.42
CA ASP A 441 -2.13 -21.86 23.26
C ASP A 441 -2.61 -22.60 24.51
N ILE A 442 -3.94 -22.73 24.66
CA ILE A 442 -4.62 -23.50 25.72
C ILE A 442 -4.04 -24.91 25.94
N ARG A 443 -3.53 -25.57 24.89
CA ARG A 443 -2.90 -26.90 24.94
C ARG A 443 -1.70 -27.00 25.89
N TYR A 444 -0.99 -25.89 26.14
CA TYR A 444 0.14 -25.84 27.09
C TYR A 444 -0.34 -25.61 28.53
N ASN A 445 -1.50 -24.99 28.66
CA ASN A 445 -2.05 -24.49 29.93
C ASN A 445 -2.94 -25.52 30.65
N ILE A 446 -2.88 -26.78 30.21
CA ILE A 446 -3.63 -27.91 30.79
C ILE A 446 -2.87 -28.48 31.99
N PRO A 447 -3.48 -28.57 33.18
CA PRO A 447 -2.78 -29.06 34.38
C PRO A 447 -2.33 -30.53 34.24
N PRO A 448 -1.17 -30.90 34.82
CA PRO A 448 -0.70 -32.27 34.81
C PRO A 448 -1.66 -33.20 35.55
N LEU A 449 -1.63 -34.49 35.22
CA LEU A 449 -2.41 -35.51 35.92
C LEU A 449 -1.76 -35.86 37.27
N ASP A 450 -2.56 -35.92 38.33
CA ASP A 450 -2.16 -36.51 39.60
C ASP A 450 -1.86 -38.01 39.43
N SER A 451 -0.70 -38.42 39.93
CA SER A 451 -0.17 -39.78 39.75
C SER A 451 -0.92 -40.89 40.51
N ILE A 452 -1.84 -40.54 41.42
CA ILE A 452 -2.60 -41.49 42.24
C ILE A 452 -4.02 -41.71 41.68
N THR A 453 -4.67 -40.62 41.25
CA THR A 453 -6.05 -40.61 40.75
C THR A 453 -6.14 -40.68 39.23
N GLY A 454 -5.13 -40.23 38.50
CA GLY A 454 -5.14 -40.10 37.04
C GLY A 454 -5.98 -38.94 36.51
N MET A 455 -6.47 -38.06 37.39
CA MET A 455 -7.23 -36.85 37.04
C MET A 455 -6.31 -35.62 37.05
N PRO A 456 -6.64 -34.52 36.36
CA PRO A 456 -5.88 -33.26 36.48
C PRO A 456 -5.74 -32.80 37.94
N ILE A 457 -4.59 -32.23 38.31
CA ILE A 457 -4.35 -31.73 39.69
C ILE A 457 -5.32 -30.60 40.09
N PHE A 458 -5.88 -29.89 39.10
CA PHE A 458 -7.02 -28.98 39.25
C PHE A 458 -7.79 -28.90 37.91
N GLU A 459 -9.06 -28.51 37.97
CA GLU A 459 -9.87 -28.17 36.80
C GLU A 459 -9.59 -26.73 36.36
N ILE A 460 -9.58 -26.47 35.05
CA ILE A 460 -9.54 -25.12 34.49
C ILE A 460 -10.94 -24.65 34.09
N GLY A 461 -11.17 -23.35 34.22
CA GLY A 461 -12.23 -22.63 33.54
C GLY A 461 -11.63 -21.59 32.61
N VAL A 462 -12.44 -21.08 31.67
CA VAL A 462 -12.06 -19.97 30.79
C VAL A 462 -13.22 -18.98 30.72
N ALA A 463 -12.90 -17.69 30.63
CA ALA A 463 -13.83 -16.57 30.48
C ALA A 463 -13.19 -15.47 29.60
N PRO A 464 -13.97 -14.45 29.18
CA PRO A 464 -13.41 -13.21 28.62
C PRO A 464 -12.28 -12.62 29.48
N ILE A 465 -11.43 -11.78 28.90
CA ILE A 465 -10.47 -11.05 29.72
C ILE A 465 -11.18 -10.00 30.60
N PRO A 466 -10.66 -9.70 31.80
CA PRO A 466 -11.25 -8.68 32.65
C PRO A 466 -11.14 -7.29 32.02
N HIS A 467 -12.12 -6.43 32.31
CA HIS A 467 -12.10 -5.02 31.94
C HIS A 467 -11.87 -4.09 33.16
N HIS A 468 -11.74 -2.78 32.94
CA HIS A 468 -11.56 -1.83 34.03
C HIS A 468 -12.89 -1.44 34.68
N GLY A 469 -13.17 -1.96 35.88
CA GLY A 469 -14.49 -1.88 36.55
C GLY A 469 -14.96 -0.46 36.93
N GLU A 470 -14.09 0.55 36.84
CA GLU A 470 -14.41 1.95 37.15
C GLU A 470 -14.40 2.87 35.92
N ILE A 471 -14.05 2.37 34.73
CA ILE A 471 -14.06 3.15 33.47
C ILE A 471 -15.18 2.62 32.57
N SER A 472 -16.08 3.51 32.12
CA SER A 472 -17.14 3.17 31.18
C SER A 472 -16.58 2.80 29.81
N ASN A 473 -17.14 1.77 29.17
CA ASN A 473 -16.71 1.27 27.86
C ASN A 473 -15.21 0.89 27.84
N SER A 474 -14.74 0.29 28.92
CA SER A 474 -13.37 -0.22 29.09
C SER A 474 -13.18 -1.65 28.60
N ASN A 475 -14.23 -2.29 28.06
CA ASN A 475 -14.09 -3.58 27.38
C ASN A 475 -13.23 -3.37 26.14
N ALA A 476 -12.09 -4.03 26.10
CA ALA A 476 -11.23 -4.10 24.93
C ALA A 476 -10.27 -5.28 25.08
N VAL A 477 -10.11 -6.08 24.03
CA VAL A 477 -9.16 -7.18 23.95
C VAL A 477 -8.42 -7.17 22.61
N LEU A 478 -7.10 -7.31 22.66
CA LEU A 478 -6.27 -7.29 21.46
C LEU A 478 -6.57 -8.54 20.60
N GLN A 479 -6.84 -8.32 19.32
CA GLN A 479 -6.84 -9.39 18.33
C GLN A 479 -5.43 -9.62 17.79
N MET A 480 -5.14 -10.85 17.40
CA MET A 480 -3.83 -11.26 16.91
C MET A 480 -4.00 -12.26 15.76
N GLY A 481 -2.91 -12.57 15.07
CA GLY A 481 -2.86 -13.69 14.14
C GLY A 481 -2.25 -13.31 12.80
N THR A 482 -2.73 -13.96 11.74
CA THR A 482 -2.24 -13.73 10.38
C THR A 482 -3.34 -13.71 9.34
N ASP A 483 -3.04 -12.96 8.29
CA ASP A 483 -3.85 -12.79 7.09
C ASP A 483 -3.12 -13.45 5.91
N LEU A 484 -3.81 -13.60 4.79
CA LEU A 484 -3.25 -14.05 3.52
C LEU A 484 -3.26 -12.88 2.53
N ALA A 485 -2.08 -12.50 2.05
CA ALA A 485 -1.89 -11.48 1.03
C ALA A 485 -1.46 -12.10 -0.30
N LEU A 486 -1.78 -11.44 -1.42
CA LEU A 486 -1.32 -11.81 -2.75
C LEU A 486 -0.07 -11.00 -3.10
N ILE A 487 1.02 -11.68 -3.46
CA ILE A 487 2.20 -11.02 -4.02
C ILE A 487 1.90 -10.62 -5.46
N ASP A 488 2.33 -9.44 -5.92
CA ASP A 488 2.34 -9.15 -7.36
C ASP A 488 3.42 -9.97 -8.06
N THR A 489 3.02 -11.18 -8.49
CA THR A 489 3.88 -12.04 -9.29
C THR A 489 3.11 -13.10 -10.07
N GLY A 490 3.76 -13.60 -11.13
CA GLY A 490 3.21 -14.62 -12.02
C GLY A 490 2.29 -14.05 -13.10
N THR A 491 1.36 -14.87 -13.57
CA THR A 491 0.37 -14.49 -14.58
C THR A 491 -0.97 -14.13 -13.94
N ILE A 492 -1.80 -13.34 -14.65
CA ILE A 492 -3.16 -13.00 -14.21
C ILE A 492 -4.04 -14.24 -13.89
N GLN A 493 -3.78 -15.38 -14.53
CA GLN A 493 -4.43 -16.66 -14.23
C GLN A 493 -3.90 -17.32 -12.93
N GLN A 494 -2.63 -17.11 -12.57
CA GLN A 494 -2.11 -17.50 -11.26
C GLN A 494 -2.61 -16.57 -10.15
N GLN A 495 -2.73 -15.27 -10.42
CA GLN A 495 -3.36 -14.31 -9.51
C GLN A 495 -4.84 -14.70 -9.27
N LEU A 496 -5.57 -15.13 -10.32
CA LEU A 496 -6.94 -15.65 -10.20
C LEU A 496 -7.02 -16.93 -9.38
N ALA A 497 -6.19 -17.92 -9.69
CA ALA A 497 -6.11 -19.16 -8.91
C ALA A 497 -5.77 -18.89 -7.43
N SER A 498 -4.93 -17.90 -7.15
CA SER A 498 -4.49 -17.54 -5.80
C SER A 498 -5.59 -16.83 -5.00
N TRP A 499 -6.28 -15.87 -5.62
CA TRP A 499 -7.49 -15.25 -5.06
C TRP A 499 -8.56 -16.28 -4.74
N LEU A 500 -8.88 -17.17 -5.69
CA LEU A 500 -9.89 -18.22 -5.49
C LEU A 500 -9.50 -19.15 -4.33
N PHE A 501 -8.22 -19.40 -4.10
CA PHE A 501 -7.77 -20.19 -2.95
C PHE A 501 -7.87 -19.42 -1.62
N ILE A 502 -7.56 -18.12 -1.57
CA ILE A 502 -7.83 -17.30 -0.36
C ILE A 502 -9.33 -17.25 -0.08
N LYS A 503 -10.17 -17.01 -1.11
CA LYS A 503 -11.64 -17.02 -0.99
C LYS A 503 -12.14 -18.37 -0.45
N TYR A 504 -11.55 -19.49 -0.88
CA TYR A 504 -11.87 -20.82 -0.38
C TYR A 504 -11.43 -21.03 1.07
N LEU A 505 -10.18 -20.69 1.43
CA LEU A 505 -9.66 -20.82 2.80
C LEU A 505 -10.42 -19.95 3.81
N THR A 506 -10.92 -18.79 3.38
CA THR A 506 -11.71 -17.87 4.21
C THR A 506 -13.21 -18.17 4.20
N SER A 507 -13.67 -19.18 3.45
CA SER A 507 -15.09 -19.56 3.38
C SER A 507 -15.62 -20.09 4.72
N THR A 508 -16.94 -20.00 4.93
CA THR A 508 -17.65 -20.41 6.15
C THR A 508 -17.29 -21.83 6.61
N GLU A 509 -17.19 -22.79 5.69
CA GLU A 509 -16.89 -24.19 5.99
C GLU A 509 -15.43 -24.38 6.42
N ILE A 510 -14.48 -23.82 5.65
CA ILE A 510 -13.04 -23.99 5.94
C ILE A 510 -12.62 -23.21 7.18
N THR A 511 -13.12 -21.99 7.40
CA THR A 511 -12.81 -21.24 8.63
C THR A 511 -13.46 -21.87 9.88
N THR A 512 -14.59 -22.56 9.73
CA THR A 512 -15.17 -23.39 10.81
C THR A 512 -14.26 -24.57 11.16
N ASP A 513 -13.86 -25.38 10.17
CA ASP A 513 -12.99 -26.54 10.41
C ASP A 513 -11.61 -26.12 10.96
N TRP A 514 -11.04 -25.04 10.44
CA TRP A 514 -9.79 -24.47 10.94
C TRP A 514 -9.90 -24.12 12.42
N ALA A 515 -10.92 -23.37 12.82
CA ALA A 515 -11.13 -22.94 14.20
C ALA A 515 -11.30 -24.15 15.15
N VAL A 516 -12.17 -25.10 14.78
CA VAL A 516 -12.44 -26.32 15.56
C VAL A 516 -11.16 -27.12 15.84
N ASN A 517 -10.32 -27.31 14.81
CA ASN A 517 -9.13 -28.16 14.91
C ASN A 517 -7.86 -27.43 15.42
N THR A 518 -7.82 -26.09 15.43
CA THR A 518 -6.62 -25.32 15.82
C THR A 518 -6.76 -24.48 17.10
N GLY A 519 -7.96 -24.08 17.51
CA GLY A 519 -8.17 -23.10 18.60
C GLY A 519 -8.01 -21.63 18.17
N ASN A 520 -7.84 -21.39 16.86
CA ASN A 520 -8.06 -20.07 16.26
C ASN A 520 -9.56 -19.72 16.21
N LEU A 521 -9.86 -18.47 15.87
CA LEU A 521 -11.22 -17.97 15.71
C LEU A 521 -11.69 -18.10 14.24
N PRO A 522 -12.96 -18.45 13.99
CA PRO A 522 -13.55 -18.31 12.66
C PRO A 522 -13.52 -16.85 12.21
N VAL A 523 -13.17 -16.58 10.95
CA VAL A 523 -13.07 -15.21 10.44
C VAL A 523 -14.40 -14.63 9.94
N ARG A 524 -15.46 -15.45 9.93
CA ARG A 524 -16.80 -15.12 9.40
C ARG A 524 -17.91 -15.28 10.43
N THR A 525 -18.89 -14.38 10.42
CA THR A 525 -20.07 -14.42 11.32
C THR A 525 -20.92 -15.67 11.07
N SER A 526 -21.06 -16.06 9.80
CA SER A 526 -21.76 -17.26 9.33
C SER A 526 -21.18 -18.56 9.90
N ALA A 527 -19.88 -18.58 10.22
CA ALA A 527 -19.21 -19.74 10.81
C ALA A 527 -19.63 -19.95 12.28
N TYR A 528 -19.76 -18.87 13.06
CA TYR A 528 -20.30 -18.94 14.43
C TYR A 528 -21.76 -19.38 14.46
N ALA A 529 -22.54 -19.01 13.45
CA ALA A 529 -23.93 -19.47 13.27
C ALA A 529 -24.04 -20.91 12.72
N SER A 530 -22.95 -21.54 12.30
CA SER A 530 -22.97 -22.87 11.68
C SER A 530 -23.30 -23.97 12.69
N ALA A 531 -24.03 -25.00 12.24
CA ALA A 531 -24.37 -26.14 13.08
C ALA A 531 -23.13 -26.92 13.56
N ILE A 532 -22.04 -26.91 12.78
CA ILE A 532 -20.77 -27.57 13.13
C ILE A 532 -20.09 -26.82 14.28
N TYR A 533 -19.98 -25.49 14.19
CA TYR A 533 -19.37 -24.69 15.26
C TYR A 533 -20.23 -24.69 16.53
N GLN A 534 -21.56 -24.62 16.40
CA GLN A 534 -22.47 -24.71 17.54
C GLN A 534 -22.39 -26.08 18.24
N GLU A 535 -22.27 -27.19 17.51
CA GLU A 535 -22.04 -28.51 18.14
C GLU A 535 -20.67 -28.58 18.82
N PHE A 536 -19.62 -27.98 18.23
CA PHE A 536 -18.30 -27.87 18.86
C PHE A 536 -18.30 -27.01 20.14
N LEU A 537 -19.07 -25.91 20.19
CA LEU A 537 -19.19 -25.06 21.37
C LEU A 537 -19.99 -25.72 22.51
N ASN A 538 -21.05 -26.47 22.18
CA ASN A 538 -21.98 -27.02 23.18
C ASN A 538 -21.71 -28.48 23.56
N ASN A 539 -21.26 -29.31 22.61
CA ASN A 539 -21.06 -30.76 22.76
C ASN A 539 -19.66 -31.23 22.25
N PRO A 540 -18.55 -30.59 22.64
CA PRO A 540 -17.22 -30.92 22.13
C PRO A 540 -16.82 -32.38 22.43
N THR A 541 -16.12 -33.01 21.48
CA THR A 541 -15.41 -34.26 21.77
C THR A 541 -14.25 -34.02 22.76
N VAL A 542 -13.76 -35.09 23.39
CA VAL A 542 -12.63 -35.02 24.34
C VAL A 542 -11.38 -34.35 23.76
N ALA A 543 -11.14 -34.46 22.45
CA ALA A 543 -10.03 -33.79 21.77
C ALA A 543 -10.28 -32.28 21.53
N GLN A 544 -11.54 -31.87 21.45
CA GLN A 544 -11.96 -30.49 21.21
C GLN A 544 -12.25 -29.70 22.49
N GLN A 545 -12.47 -30.37 23.63
CA GLN A 545 -12.96 -29.76 24.87
C GLN A 545 -12.20 -28.49 25.29
N ASN A 546 -10.86 -28.50 25.22
CA ASN A 546 -10.04 -27.35 25.58
C ASN A 546 -10.14 -26.19 24.57
N ASN A 547 -10.18 -26.49 23.27
CA ASN A 547 -10.42 -25.50 22.22
C ASN A 547 -11.82 -24.88 22.34
N SER A 548 -12.82 -25.70 22.72
CA SER A 548 -14.21 -25.28 22.91
C SER A 548 -14.35 -24.32 24.11
N LEU A 549 -13.63 -24.54 25.21
CA LEU A 549 -13.61 -23.60 26.35
C LEU A 549 -13.10 -22.21 25.95
N VAL A 550 -11.97 -22.12 25.24
CA VAL A 550 -11.44 -20.82 24.78
C VAL A 550 -12.29 -20.19 23.67
N ALA A 551 -12.91 -20.99 22.81
CA ALA A 551 -13.82 -20.52 21.78
C ALA A 551 -15.11 -19.91 22.37
N ASN A 552 -15.71 -20.55 23.39
CA ASN A 552 -16.85 -20.00 24.13
C ASN A 552 -16.49 -18.68 24.82
N ALA A 553 -15.31 -18.60 25.45
CA ALA A 553 -14.83 -17.37 26.09
C ALA A 553 -14.59 -16.25 25.08
N ALA A 554 -13.92 -16.53 23.95
CA ALA A 554 -13.67 -15.54 22.91
C ALA A 554 -14.95 -15.09 22.19
N TYR A 555 -15.94 -15.97 22.02
CA TYR A 555 -17.25 -15.65 21.44
C TYR A 555 -18.00 -14.56 22.23
N LEU A 556 -17.82 -14.52 23.55
CA LEU A 556 -18.47 -13.54 24.44
C LEU A 556 -17.84 -12.13 24.39
N GLN A 557 -16.68 -11.96 23.73
CA GLN A 557 -15.93 -10.70 23.64
C GLN A 557 -15.61 -10.28 22.19
N LEU A 558 -16.34 -10.81 21.19
CA LEU A 558 -16.07 -10.49 19.77
C LEU A 558 -16.34 -9.03 19.40
N GLU A 559 -17.28 -8.38 20.09
CA GLU A 559 -17.58 -6.95 19.91
C GLU A 559 -16.51 -6.05 20.59
N ASP A 560 -15.69 -6.61 21.47
CA ASP A 560 -14.62 -5.92 22.21
C ASP A 560 -13.23 -6.11 21.56
N LEU A 561 -13.15 -6.84 20.44
CA LEU A 561 -11.92 -7.01 19.66
C LEU A 561 -11.43 -5.68 19.08
N PHE A 562 -10.13 -5.44 19.16
CA PHE A 562 -9.48 -4.32 18.47
C PHE A 562 -8.10 -4.71 17.93
N PHE A 563 -7.58 -3.91 16.99
CA PHE A 563 -6.22 -4.00 16.47
C PHE A 563 -5.44 -2.69 16.73
N ALA A 564 -4.11 -2.78 16.64
CA ALA A 564 -3.22 -1.62 16.63
C ALA A 564 -2.98 -1.16 15.19
N ALA A 565 -2.75 0.15 14.99
CA ALA A 565 -2.35 0.68 13.68
C ALA A 565 -0.94 0.15 13.33
N ALA A 566 -0.85 -0.58 12.22
CA ALA A 566 0.37 -1.21 11.73
C ALA A 566 1.11 -0.32 10.73
N PHE A 567 2.44 -0.36 10.78
CA PHE A 567 3.35 0.36 9.88
C PHE A 567 4.68 -0.39 9.78
N MET A 568 5.56 -0.01 8.85
CA MET A 568 6.88 -0.63 8.71
C MET A 568 7.71 -0.48 10.00
N ARG A 569 8.10 -1.60 10.62
CA ARG A 569 8.69 -1.72 11.98
C ARG A 569 7.75 -1.48 13.18
N SER A 570 6.42 -1.58 13.03
CA SER A 570 5.50 -1.51 14.19
C SER A 570 5.56 -2.75 15.11
N ASP A 571 6.30 -3.78 14.72
CA ASP A 571 6.70 -4.94 15.54
C ASP A 571 7.83 -4.62 16.52
N ASP A 572 8.80 -3.78 16.15
CA ASP A 572 9.80 -3.28 17.10
C ASP A 572 9.11 -2.46 18.22
N ALA A 573 8.13 -1.63 17.85
CA ALA A 573 7.27 -0.94 18.82
C ALA A 573 6.54 -1.92 19.75
N TRP A 574 6.00 -3.03 19.23
CA TRP A 574 5.36 -4.08 20.02
C TRP A 574 6.35 -4.79 20.96
N ILE A 575 7.63 -4.96 20.57
CA ILE A 575 8.68 -5.51 21.43
C ILE A 575 9.02 -4.54 22.57
N PHE A 576 9.40 -3.30 22.25
CA PHE A 576 9.95 -2.38 23.25
C PHE A 576 8.95 -1.92 24.30
N VAL A 577 7.64 -1.86 23.98
CA VAL A 577 6.63 -1.60 25.03
C VAL A 577 6.43 -2.78 25.99
N GLY A 578 6.76 -4.01 25.57
CA GLY A 578 6.87 -5.16 26.45
C GLY A 578 8.03 -5.01 27.43
N GLU A 579 9.22 -4.67 26.94
CA GLU A 579 10.41 -4.41 27.77
C GLU A 579 10.19 -3.23 28.74
N ALA A 580 9.53 -2.16 28.27
CA ALA A 580 9.11 -1.04 29.10
C ALA A 580 8.15 -1.46 30.22
N LEU A 581 7.18 -2.33 29.94
CA LEU A 581 6.27 -2.83 30.97
C LEU A 581 7.00 -3.72 31.99
N GLU A 582 7.96 -4.55 31.56
CA GLU A 582 8.81 -5.32 32.48
C GLU A 582 9.64 -4.39 33.38
N ARG A 583 10.21 -3.30 32.84
CA ARG A 583 10.93 -2.28 33.63
C ARG A 583 10.01 -1.56 34.61
N ILE A 584 8.79 -1.20 34.19
CA ILE A 584 7.77 -0.54 35.01
C ILE A 584 7.27 -1.42 36.16
N MET A 585 7.04 -2.71 35.88
CA MET A 585 6.51 -3.65 36.87
C MET A 585 7.63 -4.27 37.72
N LEU A 586 8.71 -4.78 37.15
CA LEU A 586 9.69 -5.61 37.85
C LEU A 586 11.06 -4.93 38.04
N GLY A 587 11.39 -3.95 37.20
CA GLY A 587 12.61 -3.15 37.29
C GLY A 587 12.54 -1.98 38.29
N ASP A 588 13.09 -0.83 37.89
CA ASP A 588 13.13 0.40 38.70
C ASP A 588 11.75 1.06 38.88
N GLY A 589 10.79 0.75 38.01
CA GLY A 589 9.47 1.33 38.00
C GLY A 589 9.40 2.77 37.48
N ASN A 590 10.40 3.28 36.74
CA ASN A 590 10.29 4.62 36.15
C ASN A 590 9.39 4.58 34.90
N ILE A 591 8.22 5.21 34.95
CA ILE A 591 7.23 5.13 33.87
C ILE A 591 7.66 6.00 32.69
N GLU A 592 7.93 7.28 32.93
CA GLU A 592 8.30 8.26 31.89
C GLU A 592 9.51 7.76 31.08
N GLU A 593 10.62 7.45 31.75
CA GLU A 593 11.85 6.96 31.11
C GLU A 593 11.66 5.62 30.37
N SER A 594 10.80 4.71 30.85
CA SER A 594 10.52 3.46 30.13
C SER A 594 9.67 3.67 28.87
N LEU A 595 8.75 4.65 28.89
CA LEU A 595 7.92 5.00 27.73
C LEU A 595 8.73 5.76 26.68
N ASP A 596 9.64 6.64 27.11
CA ASP A 596 10.60 7.35 26.25
C ASP A 596 11.58 6.38 25.58
N ASP A 597 12.22 5.49 26.36
CA ASP A 597 13.14 4.47 25.82
C ASP A 597 12.44 3.58 24.78
N ALA A 598 11.16 3.25 24.96
CA ALA A 598 10.39 2.46 23.98
C ALA A 598 10.10 3.17 22.65
N VAL A 599 10.28 4.49 22.56
CA VAL A 599 10.16 5.28 21.30
C VAL A 599 11.55 5.55 20.67
N LEU A 600 12.63 5.43 21.44
CA LEU A 600 13.99 5.77 21.02
C LEU A 600 14.78 4.61 20.37
N ASN A 601 14.28 3.37 20.46
CA ASN A 601 14.89 2.15 19.89
C ASN A 601 14.19 1.71 18.58
#